data_AF-A0AAW0KNR5-F1
#
_entry.id   AF-A0AAW0KNR5-F1
#
_cell.length_a   1.000
_cell.length_b   1.000
_cell.length_c   1.000
_cell.angle_alpha   90.00
_cell.angle_beta   90.00
_cell.angle_gamma   90.00
#
_symmetry.space_group_name_H-M   'P 1'
#
loop_
_entity.id
_entity.type
_entity.pdbx_description
1 polymer ?
#
loop_
_entity_poly.entity_id
_entity_poly.type
_entity_poly.pdbx_seq_one_letter_code
_entity_poly.pdbx_strand_id
1 'polypeptide(L)'
;DNSGLYKNLLQELVQKEGFPVPEYDTNRSGEGHEAIFVSTVKIIREVFKGPEARTKKQAEMNAAEIAYTTLKEHMWHFYENQLKNYALKRSLRLPEYSLECNGPPHASHFRCKVTVDGRTFESPEFFSTKKGAENAAAKVALTSLVPDGAKEASLLFPDNSGLFKNLLQELVQKEGFPVPEYDTNRSGEGHEAIFVSTVKIIREVFEGPEARTKKQAEMNAAEIAYTTLKEHVASYKNIRDTDIKLTWSSSSYKLKS
;
A
#
# COMPACT_ATOMS: atom_id res chain seq x y z
N ASP A 1 -5.84 -27.57 14.24
CA ASP A 1 -6.50 -26.30 14.60
C ASP A 1 -5.75 -25.17 13.87
N ASN A 2 -6.27 -24.72 12.72
CA ASN A 2 -5.58 -23.79 11.80
C ASN A 2 -5.73 -22.31 12.22
N SER A 3 -6.18 -22.08 13.45
CA SER A 3 -6.81 -20.82 13.85
C SER A 3 -5.88 -19.63 14.11
N GLY A 4 -4.57 -19.84 14.07
CA GLY A 4 -3.56 -18.77 14.10
C GLY A 4 -2.82 -18.56 12.77
N LEU A 5 -3.09 -19.40 11.76
CA LEU A 5 -2.22 -19.51 10.58
C LEU A 5 -2.29 -18.26 9.71
N TYR A 6 -3.48 -17.79 9.35
CA TYR A 6 -3.63 -16.61 8.48
C TYR A 6 -3.25 -15.30 9.16
N LYS A 7 -3.45 -15.17 10.47
CA LYS A 7 -3.00 -13.98 11.21
C LYS A 7 -1.48 -13.85 11.17
N ASN A 8 -0.78 -14.97 11.42
CA ASN A 8 0.68 -15.01 11.38
C ASN A 8 1.20 -14.80 9.96
N LEU A 9 0.62 -15.46 8.96
CA LEU A 9 1.00 -15.29 7.56
C LEU A 9 0.81 -13.84 7.09
N LEU A 10 -0.29 -13.20 7.49
CA LEU A 10 -0.57 -11.81 7.17
C LEU A 10 0.43 -10.88 7.85
N GLN A 11 0.76 -11.12 9.12
CA GLN A 11 1.76 -10.37 9.86
C GLN A 11 3.16 -10.49 9.24
N GLU A 12 3.58 -11.71 8.89
CA GLU A 12 4.86 -11.97 8.23
C GLU A 12 4.91 -11.28 6.86
N LEU A 13 3.82 -11.34 6.08
CA LEU A 13 3.72 -10.69 4.79
C LEU A 13 3.88 -9.17 4.91
N VAL A 14 3.14 -8.52 5.82
CA VAL A 14 3.25 -7.06 5.98
C VAL A 14 4.62 -6.65 6.49
N GLN A 15 5.23 -7.42 7.39
CA GLN A 15 6.56 -7.12 7.91
C GLN A 15 7.64 -7.27 6.83
N LYS A 16 7.57 -8.33 6.03
CA LYS A 16 8.50 -8.57 4.91
C LYS A 16 8.43 -7.47 3.85
N GLU A 17 7.26 -6.91 3.62
CA GLU A 17 7.03 -5.85 2.64
C GLU A 17 7.12 -4.44 3.26
N GLY A 18 7.48 -4.33 4.56
CA GLY A 18 7.71 -3.06 5.24
C GLY A 18 6.44 -2.27 5.59
N PHE A 19 5.28 -2.91 5.57
CA PHE A 19 4.00 -2.29 5.88
C PHE A 19 3.72 -2.25 7.39
N PRO A 20 2.89 -1.30 7.87
CA PRO A 20 2.44 -1.27 9.26
C PRO A 20 1.74 -2.55 9.69
N VAL A 21 1.80 -2.85 10.99
CA VAL A 21 1.13 -4.02 11.57
C VAL A 21 -0.39 -3.98 11.34
N PRO A 22 -1.06 -5.11 11.11
CA PRO A 22 -2.48 -5.14 10.80
C PRO A 22 -3.32 -4.78 12.03
N GLU A 23 -4.25 -3.83 11.89
CA GLU A 23 -5.19 -3.45 12.95
C GLU A 23 -6.48 -4.24 12.81
N TYR A 24 -6.92 -4.94 13.86
CA TYR A 24 -8.18 -5.69 13.86
C TYR A 24 -9.25 -4.98 14.68
N ASP A 25 -10.46 -4.91 14.13
CA ASP A 25 -11.66 -4.49 14.85
C ASP A 25 -12.71 -5.60 14.75
N THR A 26 -13.28 -6.02 15.88
CA THR A 26 -14.33 -7.06 15.90
C THR A 26 -15.60 -6.50 16.51
N ASN A 27 -16.65 -6.48 15.71
CA ASN A 27 -17.98 -6.17 16.15
C ASN A 27 -18.72 -7.45 16.57
N ARG A 28 -19.43 -7.38 17.70
CA ARG A 28 -20.31 -8.46 18.20
C ARG A 28 -21.75 -7.97 18.14
N SER A 29 -22.61 -8.74 17.48
CA SER A 29 -24.05 -8.52 17.41
C SER A 29 -24.82 -9.75 17.92
N GLY A 30 -26.07 -9.58 18.35
CA GLY A 30 -26.93 -10.66 18.85
C GLY A 30 -26.73 -11.01 20.34
N GLU A 31 -27.75 -11.59 20.95
CA GLU A 31 -27.79 -11.94 22.37
C GLU A 31 -27.50 -13.43 22.62
N GLY A 32 -26.88 -13.73 23.76
CA GLY A 32 -26.68 -15.11 24.22
C GLY A 32 -25.92 -15.99 23.23
N HIS A 33 -26.51 -17.17 22.93
CA HIS A 33 -25.94 -18.19 22.04
C HIS A 33 -26.14 -17.88 20.55
N GLU A 34 -26.90 -16.84 20.22
CA GLU A 34 -27.08 -16.35 18.85
C GLU A 34 -26.07 -15.28 18.45
N ALA A 35 -25.09 -14.99 19.31
CA ALA A 35 -24.07 -13.99 19.04
C ALA A 35 -23.32 -14.26 17.72
N ILE A 36 -23.22 -13.22 16.91
CA ILE A 36 -22.51 -13.16 15.64
C ILE A 36 -21.33 -12.20 15.82
N PHE A 37 -20.18 -12.61 15.32
CA PHE A 37 -18.94 -11.85 15.34
C PHE A 37 -18.53 -11.54 13.91
N VAL A 38 -18.19 -10.28 13.67
CA VAL A 38 -17.70 -9.81 12.39
C VAL A 38 -16.43 -9.04 12.64
N SER A 39 -15.34 -9.46 12.01
CA SER A 39 -14.07 -8.76 12.15
C SER A 39 -13.71 -8.05 10.85
N THR A 40 -13.07 -6.91 11.00
CA THR A 40 -12.35 -6.23 9.96
C THR A 40 -10.86 -6.21 10.31
N VAL A 41 -10.02 -6.20 9.28
CA VAL A 41 -8.59 -5.96 9.41
C VAL A 41 -8.18 -4.84 8.48
N LYS A 42 -7.36 -3.92 8.97
CA LYS A 42 -6.91 -2.74 8.24
C LYS A 42 -5.42 -2.84 7.95
N ILE A 43 -5.06 -2.80 6.67
CA ILE A 43 -3.68 -2.92 6.18
C ILE A 43 -3.47 -1.89 5.07
N ILE A 44 -2.41 -1.09 5.16
CA ILE A 44 -2.05 -0.07 4.16
C ILE A 44 -3.26 0.83 3.82
N ARG A 45 -4.07 1.14 4.85
CA ARG A 45 -5.30 1.96 4.76
C ARG A 45 -6.47 1.33 3.98
N GLU A 46 -6.36 0.09 3.52
CA GLU A 46 -7.49 -0.72 3.07
C GLU A 46 -8.10 -1.49 4.24
N VAL A 47 -9.42 -1.68 4.23
CA VAL A 47 -10.16 -2.40 5.27
C VAL A 47 -10.79 -3.64 4.65
N PHE A 48 -10.41 -4.81 5.16
CA PHE A 48 -10.91 -6.10 4.72
C PHE A 48 -11.87 -6.64 5.75
N LYS A 49 -13.10 -6.92 5.33
CA LYS A 49 -14.16 -7.45 6.20
C LYS A 49 -14.29 -8.96 5.98
N GLY A 50 -14.13 -9.73 7.04
CA GLY A 50 -14.33 -11.17 7.02
C GLY A 50 -15.82 -11.56 7.10
N PRO A 51 -16.21 -12.73 6.55
CA PRO A 51 -17.50 -13.33 6.81
C PRO A 51 -17.84 -13.46 8.30
N GLU A 52 -19.13 -13.41 8.59
CA GLU A 52 -19.67 -13.54 9.95
C GLU A 52 -19.34 -14.91 10.56
N ALA A 53 -19.06 -14.94 11.88
CA ALA A 53 -18.73 -16.17 12.58
C ALA A 53 -19.39 -16.25 13.96
N ARG A 54 -19.47 -17.47 14.50
CA ARG A 54 -20.01 -17.73 15.85
C ARG A 54 -19.04 -17.40 16.98
N THR A 55 -17.77 -17.13 16.65
CA THR A 55 -16.74 -16.79 17.64
C THR A 55 -15.88 -15.63 17.15
N LYS A 56 -15.39 -14.81 18.09
CA LYS A 56 -14.43 -13.74 17.80
C LYS A 56 -13.19 -14.26 17.06
N LYS A 57 -12.63 -15.38 17.52
CA LYS A 57 -11.42 -15.99 16.93
C LYS A 57 -11.63 -16.30 15.44
N GLN A 58 -12.75 -16.94 15.10
CA GLN A 58 -13.06 -17.28 13.71
C GLN A 58 -13.35 -16.03 12.86
N ALA A 59 -14.03 -15.02 13.42
CA ALA A 59 -14.29 -13.77 12.70
C ALA A 59 -12.98 -13.04 12.35
N GLU A 60 -12.03 -12.97 13.27
CA GLU A 60 -10.71 -12.37 13.03
C GLU A 60 -9.89 -13.17 12.01
N MET A 61 -9.99 -14.51 12.03
CA MET A 61 -9.37 -15.36 11.00
C MET A 61 -9.95 -15.12 9.61
N ASN A 62 -11.28 -15.06 9.51
CA ASN A 62 -11.99 -14.79 8.26
C ASN A 62 -11.52 -13.47 7.66
N ALA A 63 -11.36 -12.43 8.48
CA ALA A 63 -10.83 -11.14 8.04
C ALA A 63 -9.36 -11.24 7.60
N ALA A 64 -8.52 -11.94 8.38
CA ALA A 64 -7.11 -12.14 8.07
C ALA A 64 -6.89 -12.92 6.76
N GLU A 65 -7.73 -13.94 6.50
CA GLU A 65 -7.66 -14.74 5.28
C GLU A 65 -7.97 -13.89 4.05
N ILE A 66 -9.08 -13.15 4.06
CA ILE A 66 -9.46 -12.25 2.97
C ILE A 66 -8.36 -11.22 2.71
N ALA A 67 -7.85 -10.58 3.76
CA ALA A 67 -6.77 -9.61 3.62
C ALA A 67 -5.50 -10.24 3.04
N TYR A 68 -5.10 -11.41 3.55
CA TYR A 68 -3.90 -12.10 3.08
C TYR A 68 -4.02 -12.53 1.61
N THR A 69 -5.14 -13.11 1.20
CA THR A 69 -5.32 -13.57 -0.18
C THR A 69 -5.39 -12.39 -1.14
N THR A 70 -6.17 -11.35 -0.82
CA THR A 70 -6.30 -10.16 -1.67
C THR A 70 -4.97 -9.41 -1.80
N LEU A 71 -4.26 -9.16 -0.69
CA LEU A 71 -2.95 -8.51 -0.73
C LEU A 71 -1.95 -9.34 -1.53
N LYS A 72 -1.91 -10.66 -1.31
CA LYS A 72 -0.99 -11.55 -2.03
C LYS A 72 -1.27 -11.57 -3.53
N GLU A 73 -2.53 -11.54 -3.95
CA GLU A 73 -2.91 -11.46 -5.36
C GLU A 73 -2.56 -10.11 -5.98
N HIS A 74 -2.88 -9.00 -5.30
CA HIS A 74 -2.53 -7.65 -5.75
C HIS A 74 -1.01 -7.51 -5.91
N MET A 75 -0.23 -7.96 -4.92
CA MET A 75 1.23 -7.92 -4.98
C MET A 75 1.82 -8.82 -6.07
N TRP A 76 1.21 -9.98 -6.34
CA TRP A 76 1.64 -10.85 -7.44
C TRP A 76 1.48 -10.18 -8.80
N HIS A 77 0.28 -9.63 -9.06
CA HIS A 77 0.01 -8.90 -10.30
C HIS A 77 0.88 -7.67 -10.46
N PHE A 78 1.24 -7.04 -9.36
CA PHE A 78 2.06 -5.85 -9.33
C PHE A 78 3.46 -6.09 -9.91
N TYR A 79 4.27 -7.01 -9.36
CA TYR A 79 5.64 -7.21 -9.84
C TYR A 79 5.69 -7.72 -11.29
N GLU A 80 4.76 -8.60 -11.69
CA GLU A 80 4.67 -9.08 -13.07
C GLU A 80 4.35 -7.93 -14.04
N ASN A 81 3.35 -7.11 -13.71
CA ASN A 81 2.96 -5.97 -14.53
C ASN A 81 4.06 -4.90 -14.59
N GLN A 82 4.76 -4.64 -13.48
CA GLN A 82 5.86 -3.67 -13.49
C GLN A 82 7.03 -4.13 -14.35
N LEU A 83 7.40 -5.41 -14.30
CA LEU A 83 8.47 -5.91 -15.15
C LEU A 83 8.09 -5.88 -16.63
N LYS A 84 6.82 -6.17 -16.97
CA LYS A 84 6.28 -5.99 -18.32
C LYS A 84 6.31 -4.53 -18.77
N ASN A 85 5.84 -3.61 -17.92
CA ASN A 85 5.84 -2.18 -18.20
C ASN A 85 7.25 -1.62 -18.40
N TYR A 86 8.21 -2.06 -17.58
CA TYR A 86 9.62 -1.71 -17.72
C TYR A 86 10.17 -2.13 -19.08
N ALA A 87 9.92 -3.37 -19.49
CA ALA A 87 10.36 -3.88 -20.78
C ALA A 87 9.74 -3.10 -21.96
N LEU A 88 8.42 -2.89 -21.92
CA LEU A 88 7.70 -2.15 -22.97
C LEU A 88 8.18 -0.71 -23.11
N LYS A 89 8.33 0.02 -22.00
CA LYS A 89 8.77 1.44 -22.00
C LYS A 89 10.17 1.61 -22.56
N ARG A 90 11.03 0.60 -22.43
CA ARG A 90 12.40 0.60 -22.96
C ARG A 90 12.53 -0.06 -24.32
N SER A 91 11.40 -0.43 -24.95
CA SER A 91 11.36 -1.17 -26.22
C SER A 91 12.18 -2.45 -26.19
N LEU A 92 12.18 -3.12 -25.04
CA LEU A 92 12.83 -4.41 -24.82
C LEU A 92 11.87 -5.55 -25.16
N ARG A 93 12.43 -6.75 -25.34
CA ARG A 93 11.62 -7.97 -25.42
C ARG A 93 10.88 -8.18 -24.10
N LEU A 94 9.67 -8.74 -24.19
CA LEU A 94 8.88 -9.07 -23.01
C LEU A 94 9.63 -10.06 -22.11
N PRO A 95 9.44 -9.97 -20.78
CA PRO A 95 10.09 -10.87 -19.84
C PRO A 95 9.75 -12.33 -20.13
N GLU A 96 10.77 -13.18 -20.21
CA GLU A 96 10.62 -14.61 -20.42
C GLU A 96 10.81 -15.36 -19.09
N TYR A 97 9.79 -16.11 -18.66
CA TYR A 97 9.82 -16.88 -17.43
C TYR A 97 10.10 -18.35 -17.72
N SER A 98 11.07 -18.91 -17.01
CA SER A 98 11.38 -20.34 -16.99
C SER A 98 11.21 -20.88 -15.57
N LEU A 99 10.47 -21.97 -15.44
CA LEU A 99 10.15 -22.58 -14.15
C LEU A 99 10.86 -23.93 -14.01
N GLU A 100 11.60 -24.08 -12.93
CA GLU A 100 12.20 -25.32 -12.49
C GLU A 100 11.36 -25.90 -11.35
N CYS A 101 10.91 -27.14 -11.49
CA CYS A 101 10.10 -27.85 -10.50
C CYS A 101 10.82 -29.12 -10.07
N ASN A 102 11.12 -29.23 -8.78
CA ASN A 102 11.81 -30.36 -8.18
C ASN A 102 10.96 -31.03 -7.10
N GLY A 103 11.13 -32.34 -6.92
CA GLY A 103 10.46 -33.11 -5.86
C GLY A 103 9.13 -33.74 -6.30
N PRO A 104 8.54 -34.59 -5.44
CA PRO A 104 7.29 -35.29 -5.75
C PRO A 104 6.09 -34.32 -5.74
N PRO A 105 4.93 -34.70 -6.34
CA PRO A 105 3.76 -33.82 -6.43
C PRO A 105 3.24 -33.27 -5.09
N HIS A 106 3.46 -34.00 -3.99
CA HIS A 106 3.03 -33.61 -2.64
C HIS A 106 4.10 -32.81 -1.86
N ALA A 107 5.31 -32.65 -2.40
CA ALA A 107 6.40 -31.87 -1.82
C ALA A 107 7.21 -31.21 -2.96
N SER A 108 6.49 -30.54 -3.86
CA SER A 108 7.10 -29.84 -4.99
C SER A 108 7.72 -28.52 -4.55
N HIS A 109 8.93 -28.27 -5.02
CA HIS A 109 9.72 -27.07 -4.77
C HIS A 109 9.99 -26.40 -6.11
N PHE A 110 9.60 -25.14 -6.22
CA PHE A 110 9.64 -24.35 -7.45
C PHE A 110 10.73 -23.29 -7.35
N ARG A 111 11.51 -23.15 -8.42
CA ARG A 111 12.45 -22.06 -8.64
C ARG A 111 12.14 -21.44 -9.99
N CYS A 112 12.20 -20.12 -10.08
CA CYS A 112 11.87 -19.44 -11.32
C CYS A 112 13.03 -18.55 -11.75
N LYS A 113 13.25 -18.52 -13.06
CA LYS A 113 14.17 -17.63 -13.75
C LYS A 113 13.36 -16.69 -14.63
N VAL A 114 13.68 -15.40 -14.60
CA VAL A 114 13.10 -14.41 -15.49
C VAL A 114 14.21 -13.73 -16.29
N THR A 115 14.07 -13.69 -17.61
CA THR A 115 15.04 -13.06 -18.51
C THR A 115 14.46 -11.76 -19.06
N VAL A 116 15.15 -10.65 -18.80
CA VAL A 116 14.81 -9.30 -19.28
C VAL A 116 16.09 -8.62 -19.73
N ASP A 117 16.07 -8.01 -20.93
CA ASP A 117 17.24 -7.32 -21.49
C ASP A 117 18.49 -8.23 -21.65
N GLY A 118 18.28 -9.51 -21.95
CA GLY A 118 19.35 -10.51 -22.03
C GLY A 118 20.00 -10.86 -20.67
N ARG A 119 19.49 -10.30 -19.56
CA ARG A 119 19.90 -10.65 -18.20
C ARG A 119 18.89 -11.61 -17.59
N THR A 120 19.37 -12.68 -16.98
CA THR A 120 18.54 -13.66 -16.30
C THR A 120 18.66 -13.49 -14.79
N PHE A 121 17.52 -13.36 -14.13
CA PHE A 121 17.39 -13.23 -12.68
C PHE A 121 16.67 -14.46 -12.14
N GLU A 122 17.11 -14.95 -10.98
CA GLU A 122 16.57 -16.16 -10.36
C GLU A 122 15.92 -15.83 -9.01
N SER A 123 14.86 -16.56 -8.66
CA SER A 123 14.28 -16.51 -7.33
C SER A 123 15.31 -16.97 -6.27
N PRO A 124 15.50 -16.25 -5.15
CA PRO A 124 16.61 -16.49 -4.22
C PRO A 124 16.51 -17.83 -3.47
N GLU A 125 15.30 -18.35 -3.32
CA GLU A 125 14.99 -19.58 -2.61
C GLU A 125 14.05 -20.45 -3.46
N PHE A 126 13.87 -21.70 -3.04
CA PHE A 126 12.79 -22.53 -3.56
C PHE A 126 11.48 -22.18 -2.86
N PHE A 127 10.39 -22.12 -3.62
CA PHE A 127 9.06 -21.82 -3.12
C PHE A 127 8.18 -23.07 -3.24
N SER A 128 7.23 -23.24 -2.32
CA SER A 128 6.23 -24.31 -2.39
C SER A 128 5.15 -24.08 -3.45
N THR A 129 5.17 -22.92 -4.13
CA THR A 129 4.20 -22.55 -5.16
C THR A 129 4.90 -21.95 -6.37
N LYS A 130 4.46 -22.32 -7.57
CA LYS A 130 4.90 -21.73 -8.85
C LYS A 130 4.81 -20.20 -8.83
N LYS A 131 3.65 -19.68 -8.43
CA LYS A 131 3.39 -18.23 -8.35
C LYS A 131 4.36 -17.51 -7.40
N GLY A 132 4.72 -18.15 -6.27
CA GLY A 132 5.69 -17.60 -5.32
C GLY A 132 7.08 -17.47 -5.94
N ALA A 133 7.53 -18.50 -6.68
CA ALA A 133 8.81 -18.48 -7.37
C ALA A 133 8.84 -17.41 -8.47
N GLU A 134 7.80 -17.33 -9.30
CA GLU A 134 7.68 -16.31 -10.38
C GLU A 134 7.74 -14.90 -9.82
N ASN A 135 6.97 -14.63 -8.75
CA ASN A 135 6.93 -13.32 -8.11
C ASN A 135 8.31 -12.93 -7.55
N ALA A 136 8.98 -13.87 -6.90
CA ALA A 136 10.29 -13.63 -6.32
C ALA A 136 11.34 -13.33 -7.40
N ALA A 137 11.32 -14.05 -8.51
CA ALA A 137 12.19 -13.77 -9.65
C ALA A 137 11.90 -12.39 -10.26
N ALA A 138 10.62 -12.03 -10.42
CA ALA A 138 10.22 -10.72 -10.93
C ALA A 138 10.67 -9.56 -10.02
N LYS A 139 10.53 -9.73 -8.70
CA LYS A 139 10.99 -8.76 -7.70
C LYS A 139 12.51 -8.57 -7.77
N VAL A 140 13.28 -9.66 -7.80
CA VAL A 140 14.75 -9.60 -7.93
C VAL A 140 15.17 -8.89 -9.22
N ALA A 141 14.50 -9.20 -10.34
CA ALA A 141 14.76 -8.54 -11.61
C ALA A 141 14.49 -7.04 -11.53
N LEU A 142 13.34 -6.62 -11.01
CA LEU A 142 12.98 -5.20 -10.88
C LEU A 142 13.96 -4.44 -10.00
N THR A 143 14.26 -4.93 -8.79
CA THR A 143 15.19 -4.28 -7.86
C THR A 143 16.61 -4.18 -8.46
N SER A 144 17.02 -5.16 -9.28
CA SER A 144 18.33 -5.14 -9.96
C SER A 144 18.37 -4.26 -11.21
N LEU A 145 17.25 -4.11 -11.91
CA LEU A 145 17.12 -3.32 -13.14
C LEU A 145 16.83 -1.83 -12.86
N VAL A 146 16.34 -1.50 -11.66
CA VAL A 146 16.04 -0.13 -11.20
C VAL A 146 17.00 0.27 -10.07
N PRO A 147 18.24 0.68 -10.37
CA PRO A 147 19.26 0.98 -9.36
C PRO A 147 19.10 2.34 -8.65
N ASP A 148 17.87 2.84 -8.46
CA ASP A 148 17.66 4.17 -7.85
C ASP A 148 16.33 4.20 -7.07
N GLY A 149 16.40 4.31 -5.75
CA GLY A 149 15.24 4.21 -4.85
C GLY A 149 14.14 5.23 -5.11
N ALA A 150 14.45 6.35 -5.78
CA ALA A 150 13.45 7.33 -6.24
C ALA A 150 12.65 6.87 -7.48
N LYS A 151 13.17 5.90 -8.25
CA LYS A 151 12.51 5.33 -9.44
C LYS A 151 11.69 4.09 -9.12
N GLU A 152 11.97 3.41 -8.00
CA GLU A 152 11.13 2.35 -7.46
C GLU A 152 9.69 2.87 -7.31
N ALA A 153 9.43 3.96 -6.58
CA ALA A 153 8.07 4.51 -6.44
C ALA A 153 7.39 4.88 -7.78
N SER A 154 8.12 5.50 -8.71
CA SER A 154 7.59 5.91 -10.04
C SER A 154 7.41 4.75 -11.03
N LEU A 155 8.08 3.61 -10.86
CA LEU A 155 7.87 2.40 -11.66
C LEU A 155 6.93 1.41 -10.97
N LEU A 156 6.85 1.42 -9.65
CA LEU A 156 5.89 0.68 -8.86
C LEU A 156 4.48 1.26 -8.97
N PHE A 157 4.33 2.54 -9.34
CA PHE A 157 3.03 3.14 -9.63
C PHE A 157 3.14 4.10 -10.82
N PRO A 158 3.22 3.57 -12.05
CA PRO A 158 3.43 4.40 -13.24
C PRO A 158 2.24 5.33 -13.55
N ASP A 159 1.08 5.13 -12.91
CA ASP A 159 -0.13 5.96 -12.97
C ASP A 159 -0.27 6.91 -11.75
N ASN A 160 0.55 6.80 -10.70
CA ASN A 160 0.56 7.74 -9.57
C ASN A 160 0.94 9.17 -9.99
N SER A 161 1.48 9.32 -11.21
CA SER A 161 1.76 10.62 -11.86
C SER A 161 0.54 11.56 -11.91
N GLY A 162 -0.68 11.04 -11.77
CA GLY A 162 -1.90 11.83 -11.56
C GLY A 162 -2.58 11.60 -10.20
N LEU A 163 -2.28 10.50 -9.50
CA LEU A 163 -3.00 10.12 -8.28
C LEU A 163 -2.71 11.07 -7.12
N PHE A 164 -1.46 11.46 -6.82
CA PHE A 164 -1.28 12.36 -5.67
C PHE A 164 -1.90 13.73 -5.87
N LYS A 165 -1.91 14.25 -7.10
CA LYS A 165 -2.63 15.49 -7.43
C LYS A 165 -4.14 15.32 -7.28
N ASN A 166 -4.70 14.23 -7.80
CA ASN A 166 -6.13 13.94 -7.72
C ASN A 166 -6.55 13.64 -6.26
N LEU A 167 -5.80 12.83 -5.54
CA LEU A 167 -6.02 12.48 -4.13
C LEU A 167 -5.90 13.72 -3.23
N LEU A 168 -4.94 14.60 -3.51
CA LEU A 168 -4.82 15.88 -2.81
C LEU A 168 -6.03 16.77 -3.11
N GLN A 169 -6.45 16.85 -4.38
CA GLN A 169 -7.62 17.61 -4.78
C GLN A 169 -8.91 17.09 -4.14
N GLU A 170 -9.13 15.77 -4.14
CA GLU A 170 -10.26 15.12 -3.46
C GLU A 170 -10.22 15.37 -1.95
N LEU A 171 -9.04 15.31 -1.33
CA LEU A 171 -8.87 15.54 0.11
C LEU A 171 -9.19 16.99 0.49
N VAL A 172 -8.66 17.98 -0.24
CA VAL A 172 -8.96 19.39 0.03
C VAL A 172 -10.42 19.70 -0.21
N GLN A 173 -11.04 19.14 -1.26
CA GLN A 173 -12.45 19.33 -1.54
C GLN A 173 -13.34 18.73 -0.44
N LYS A 174 -12.99 17.53 0.02
CA LYS A 174 -13.72 16.84 1.11
C LYS A 174 -13.64 17.59 2.45
N GLU A 175 -12.49 18.19 2.75
CA GLU A 175 -12.28 18.95 3.99
C GLU A 175 -12.67 20.43 3.85
N GLY A 176 -13.16 20.85 2.67
CA GLY A 176 -13.64 22.21 2.41
C GLY A 176 -12.55 23.26 2.21
N PHE A 177 -11.33 22.84 1.91
CA PHE A 177 -10.17 23.69 1.64
C PHE A 177 -10.15 24.19 0.19
N PRO A 178 -9.49 25.34 -0.07
CA PRO A 178 -9.29 25.83 -1.43
C PRO A 178 -8.43 24.87 -2.26
N VAL A 179 -8.60 24.94 -3.58
CA VAL A 179 -7.88 24.11 -4.55
C VAL A 179 -6.37 24.34 -4.41
N PRO A 180 -5.53 23.28 -4.52
CA PRO A 180 -4.09 23.42 -4.32
C PRO A 180 -3.46 24.23 -5.46
N GLU A 181 -2.62 25.20 -5.12
CA GLU A 181 -1.87 26.00 -6.09
C GLU A 181 -0.45 25.45 -6.24
N TYR A 182 -0.04 25.14 -7.48
CA TYR A 182 1.30 24.62 -7.77
C TYR A 182 2.17 25.72 -8.37
N ASP A 183 3.36 25.89 -7.81
CA ASP A 183 4.42 26.69 -8.42
C ASP A 183 5.60 25.77 -8.76
N THR A 184 6.26 26.00 -9.90
CA THR A 184 7.41 25.18 -10.30
C THR A 184 8.55 26.05 -10.77
N ASN A 185 9.65 25.96 -10.03
CA ASN A 185 10.90 26.58 -10.37
C ASN A 185 11.73 25.64 -11.22
N ARG A 186 12.23 26.15 -12.35
CA ARG A 186 13.18 25.47 -13.21
C ARG A 186 14.54 26.13 -13.08
N SER A 187 15.55 25.34 -12.79
CA SER A 187 16.96 25.74 -12.71
C SER A 187 17.82 24.82 -13.60
N GLY A 188 19.09 25.20 -13.82
CA GLY A 188 20.05 24.42 -14.62
C GLY A 188 20.01 24.67 -16.14
N GLU A 189 21.11 24.33 -16.82
CA GLU A 189 21.21 24.42 -18.28
C GLU A 189 20.34 23.37 -18.98
N GLY A 190 19.96 23.63 -20.23
CA GLY A 190 18.88 22.90 -20.92
C GLY A 190 18.96 21.36 -20.88
N HIS A 191 20.17 20.79 -20.88
CA HIS A 191 20.42 19.35 -20.83
C HIS A 191 20.54 18.77 -19.40
N GLU A 192 20.65 19.63 -18.38
CA GLU A 192 20.70 19.25 -16.96
C GLU A 192 19.60 19.90 -16.12
N ALA A 193 18.50 20.35 -16.75
CA ALA A 193 17.45 21.08 -16.06
C ALA A 193 16.91 20.33 -14.82
N ILE A 194 16.85 21.08 -13.72
CA ILE A 194 16.32 20.66 -12.43
C ILE A 194 15.01 21.42 -12.21
N PHE A 195 14.01 20.72 -11.73
CA PHE A 195 12.68 21.26 -11.45
C PHE A 195 12.37 21.02 -9.98
N VAL A 196 11.96 22.06 -9.28
CA VAL A 196 11.45 22.01 -7.91
C VAL A 196 10.06 22.59 -7.93
N SER A 197 9.09 21.86 -7.38
CA SER A 197 7.73 22.36 -7.29
C SER A 197 7.32 22.53 -5.84
N THR A 198 6.51 23.54 -5.60
CA THR A 198 5.82 23.74 -4.34
C THR A 198 4.33 23.65 -4.57
N VAL A 199 3.60 23.17 -3.57
CA VAL A 199 2.15 23.20 -3.55
C VAL A 199 1.67 23.96 -2.32
N LYS A 200 0.78 24.92 -2.53
CA LYS A 200 0.21 25.75 -1.50
C LYS A 200 -1.24 25.34 -1.25
N ILE A 201 -1.54 25.04 0.01
CA ILE A 201 -2.89 24.71 0.47
C ILE A 201 -3.17 25.63 1.67
N ILE A 202 -4.17 26.50 1.51
CA ILE A 202 -4.53 27.51 2.52
C ILE A 202 -3.37 28.50 2.76
N ARG A 203 -2.55 28.24 3.79
CA ARG A 203 -1.40 29.05 4.23
C ARG A 203 -0.13 28.21 4.36
N GLU A 204 -0.22 26.90 4.15
CA GLU A 204 0.92 26.00 4.20
C GLU A 204 1.45 25.76 2.79
N VAL A 205 2.78 25.74 2.68
CA VAL A 205 3.49 25.52 1.44
C VAL A 205 4.35 24.28 1.63
N PHE A 206 4.18 23.32 0.73
CA PHE A 206 4.89 22.06 0.75
C PHE A 206 5.80 22.00 -0.47
N GLU A 207 7.11 21.85 -0.24
CA GLU A 207 8.11 21.75 -1.30
C GLU A 207 8.45 20.30 -1.57
N GLY A 208 8.38 19.91 -2.85
CA GLY A 208 8.78 18.60 -3.32
C GLY A 208 10.27 18.52 -3.63
N PRO A 209 10.93 17.35 -3.40
CA PRO A 209 12.31 17.13 -3.84
C PRO A 209 12.51 17.38 -5.34
N GLU A 210 13.74 17.78 -5.68
CA GLU A 210 14.17 18.11 -7.03
C GLU A 210 13.94 16.97 -8.03
N ALA A 211 13.53 17.31 -9.25
CA ALA A 211 13.29 16.34 -10.31
C ALA A 211 13.80 16.81 -11.68
N ARG A 212 14.00 15.86 -12.60
CA ARG A 212 14.42 16.16 -13.98
C ARG A 212 13.28 16.61 -14.90
N THR A 213 12.04 16.59 -14.42
CA THR A 213 10.87 17.05 -15.18
C THR A 213 9.90 17.80 -14.29
N LYS A 214 9.22 18.82 -14.85
CA LYS A 214 8.15 19.56 -14.18
C LYS A 214 7.06 18.64 -13.61
N LYS A 215 6.64 17.63 -14.38
CA LYS A 215 5.58 16.69 -13.97
C LYS A 215 5.96 15.92 -12.70
N GLN A 216 7.20 15.44 -12.62
CA GLN A 216 7.69 14.72 -11.45
C GLN A 216 7.85 15.65 -10.25
N ALA A 217 8.35 16.87 -10.44
CA ALA A 217 8.49 17.86 -9.37
C ALA A 217 7.11 18.19 -8.74
N GLU A 218 6.09 18.40 -9.57
CA GLU A 218 4.74 18.70 -9.09
C GLU A 218 4.11 17.49 -8.36
N MET A 219 4.42 16.26 -8.78
CA MET A 219 3.97 15.06 -8.08
C MET A 219 4.65 14.92 -6.71
N ASN A 220 5.96 15.14 -6.63
CA ASN A 220 6.72 15.11 -5.39
C ASN A 220 6.14 16.09 -4.36
N ALA A 221 5.79 17.31 -4.81
CA ALA A 221 5.14 18.31 -3.97
C ALA A 221 3.74 17.85 -3.51
N ALA A 222 2.95 17.27 -4.43
CA ALA A 222 1.61 16.77 -4.11
C ALA A 222 1.62 15.62 -3.09
N GLU A 223 2.61 14.73 -3.17
CA GLU A 223 2.77 13.60 -2.24
C GLU A 223 3.06 14.08 -0.81
N ILE A 224 4.00 15.01 -0.66
CA ILE A 224 4.33 15.60 0.65
C ILE A 224 3.10 16.32 1.22
N ALA A 225 2.45 17.16 0.42
CA ALA A 225 1.24 17.86 0.88
C ALA A 225 0.11 16.90 1.27
N TYR A 226 -0.12 15.85 0.48
CA TYR A 226 -1.17 14.87 0.77
C TYR A 226 -0.90 14.09 2.05
N THR A 227 0.34 13.62 2.25
CA THR A 227 0.72 12.85 3.44
C THR A 227 0.60 13.71 4.69
N THR A 228 1.15 14.93 4.68
CA THR A 228 1.09 15.85 5.82
C THR A 228 -0.35 16.28 6.13
N LEU A 229 -1.15 16.68 5.12
CA LEU A 229 -2.53 17.11 5.34
C LEU A 229 -3.39 15.97 5.91
N LYS A 230 -3.17 14.74 5.45
CA LYS A 230 -3.92 13.57 5.91
C LYS A 230 -3.59 13.20 7.36
N GLU A 231 -2.34 13.38 7.79
CA GLU A 231 -1.94 13.21 9.19
C GLU A 231 -2.60 14.26 10.10
N HIS A 232 -2.63 15.53 9.66
CA HIS A 232 -3.35 16.58 10.36
C HIS A 232 -4.85 16.30 10.49
N VAL A 233 -5.51 15.90 9.40
CA VAL A 233 -6.95 15.55 9.42
C VAL A 233 -7.23 14.35 10.33
N ALA A 234 -6.32 13.36 10.37
CA ALA A 234 -6.45 12.22 11.28
C ALA A 234 -6.31 12.63 12.75
N SER A 235 -5.38 13.55 13.08
CA SER A 235 -5.20 14.05 14.45
C SER A 235 -6.41 14.86 14.92
N TYR A 236 -6.99 15.72 14.07
CA TYR A 236 -8.19 16.51 14.38
C TYR A 236 -9.44 15.65 14.59
N LYS A 237 -9.60 14.54 13.85
CA LYS A 237 -10.72 13.61 14.06
C LYS A 237 -10.60 12.84 15.37
N ASN A 238 -9.37 12.49 15.78
CA ASN A 238 -9.13 11.83 17.07
C ASN A 238 -9.44 12.76 18.26
N ILE A 239 -9.13 14.06 18.15
CA ILE A 239 -9.44 15.05 19.19
C ILE A 239 -10.96 15.26 19.34
N ARG A 240 -11.70 15.38 18.23
CA ARG A 240 -13.18 15.51 18.27
C ARG A 240 -13.87 14.30 18.91
N ASP A 241 -13.37 13.08 18.70
CA ASP A 241 -13.90 11.88 19.35
C ASP A 241 -13.62 11.88 20.88
N THR A 242 -12.52 12.51 21.29
CA THR A 242 -12.12 12.65 22.70
C THR A 242 -12.94 13.72 23.43
N ASP A 243 -13.23 14.85 22.77
CA ASP A 243 -14.06 15.93 23.33
C ASP A 243 -15.55 15.54 23.43
N ILE A 244 -16.07 14.69 22.53
CA ILE A 244 -17.44 14.14 22.63
C ILE A 244 -17.54 13.16 23.82
N LYS A 245 -16.49 12.41 24.14
CA LYS A 245 -16.46 11.54 25.34
C LYS A 245 -16.36 12.33 26.65
N LEU A 246 -15.62 13.44 26.68
CA LEU A 246 -15.50 14.29 27.87
C LEU A 246 -16.79 15.07 28.19
N THR A 247 -17.55 15.45 27.15
CA THR A 247 -18.86 16.11 27.31
C THR A 247 -19.96 15.14 27.76
N TRP A 248 -19.90 13.86 27.38
CA TRP A 248 -20.85 12.84 27.87
C TRP A 248 -20.55 12.39 29.32
N SER A 249 -19.28 12.41 29.74
CA SER A 249 -18.92 12.11 31.13
C SER A 249 -19.42 13.18 32.10
N SER A 250 -19.37 14.47 31.73
CA SER A 250 -19.78 15.58 32.63
C SER A 250 -21.29 15.77 32.79
N SER A 251 -22.13 15.26 31.88
CA SER A 251 -23.59 15.40 31.96
C SER A 251 -24.29 14.36 32.87
N SER A 252 -23.57 13.39 33.44
CA SER A 252 -24.16 12.35 34.30
C SER A 252 -24.12 12.64 35.81
N TYR A 253 -23.72 13.85 36.24
CA TYR A 253 -23.64 14.23 37.66
C TYR A 253 -24.57 15.39 38.04
N LYS A 254 -25.84 15.39 37.62
CA LYS A 254 -26.82 16.36 38.15
C LYS A 254 -28.26 15.87 38.01
N LEU A 255 -28.57 14.76 38.68
CA LEU A 255 -29.95 14.35 39.00
C LEU A 255 -29.91 13.44 40.24
N LYS A 256 -29.65 14.06 41.39
CA LYS A 256 -30.02 13.57 42.72
C LYS A 256 -29.72 14.68 43.74
N SER A 257 -30.70 15.53 43.95
CA SER A 257 -31.03 16.07 45.28
C SER A 257 -32.49 16.46 45.29
#